data_AF-A0A521FKJ1-F1
#
_entry.id   AF-A0A521FKJ1-F1
#
_cell.length_a   1.000
_cell.length_b   1.000
_cell.length_c   1.000
_cell.angle_alpha   90.00
_cell.angle_beta   90.00
_cell.angle_gamma   90.00
#
_symmetry.space_group_name_H-M   'P 1'
#
loop_
_entity.id
_entity.type
_entity.pdbx_description
1 polymer ?
#
loop_
_entity_poly.entity_id
_entity_poly.type
_entity_poly.pdbx_seq_one_letter_code
_entity_poly.pdbx_strand_id
1 'polypeptide(L)'
;MNPEYRMSAPALVFLAPPPAGGDHDVTPDLPASRPARAARPAATLRMTRGARNAAAGMDVTDADVQRCLDAPDDVTPDARNPSRDRYRRSDLVVLAAADGMVLRIERRGR
;
A
#
# COMPACT_ATOMS: atom_id res chain seq x y z
N MET A 1 -48.34 34.69 10.13
CA MET A 1 -49.00 33.37 10.13
C MET A 1 -48.10 32.40 9.39
N ASN A 2 -47.38 31.59 10.16
CA ASN A 2 -46.66 30.35 9.86
C ASN A 2 -45.49 30.32 8.86
N PRO A 3 -44.48 29.47 9.13
CA PRO A 3 -43.08 29.90 9.11
C PRO A 3 -42.21 29.16 8.09
N GLU A 4 -41.03 29.75 7.81
CA GLU A 4 -39.99 29.23 6.94
C GLU A 4 -39.47 27.86 7.39
N TYR A 5 -39.77 26.80 6.62
CA TYR A 5 -39.22 25.46 6.84
C TYR A 5 -37.89 25.33 6.08
N ARG A 6 -36.84 25.95 6.62
CA ARG A 6 -35.46 25.63 6.24
C ARG A 6 -35.14 24.23 6.77
N MET A 7 -35.13 23.23 5.89
CA MET A 7 -34.52 21.93 6.17
C MET A 7 -33.01 22.13 6.36
N SER A 8 -32.60 22.28 7.62
CA SER A 8 -31.20 22.36 8.04
C SER A 8 -30.63 20.94 8.13
N ALA A 9 -29.73 20.59 7.22
CA ALA A 9 -28.98 19.33 7.33
C ALA A 9 -28.08 19.37 8.58
N PRO A 10 -28.00 18.29 9.38
CA PRO A 10 -27.10 18.23 10.53
C PRO A 10 -25.64 18.12 10.05
N ALA A 11 -24.81 19.08 10.46
CA ALA A 11 -23.36 19.01 10.29
C ALA A 11 -22.81 17.88 11.16
N LEU A 12 -22.13 16.90 10.53
CA LEU A 12 -21.35 15.89 11.24
C LEU A 12 -20.16 16.58 11.92
N VAL A 13 -20.23 16.71 13.25
CA VAL A 13 -19.13 17.21 14.08
C VAL A 13 -18.07 16.12 14.14
N PHE A 14 -16.97 16.32 13.42
CA PHE A 14 -15.77 15.50 13.54
C PHE A 14 -15.08 15.85 14.86
N LEU A 15 -15.21 15.01 15.89
CA LEU A 15 -14.43 15.17 17.12
C LEU A 15 -12.96 14.88 16.80
N ALA A 16 -12.14 15.94 16.80
CA ALA A 16 -10.70 15.83 16.74
C ALA A 16 -10.17 15.08 17.98
N PRO A 17 -9.18 14.16 17.82
CA PRO A 17 -8.47 13.60 18.98
C PRO A 17 -7.69 14.71 19.72
N PRO A 18 -7.56 14.62 21.05
CA PRO A 18 -6.89 15.67 21.84
C PRO A 18 -5.41 15.79 21.47
N PRO A 19 -4.82 17.00 21.57
CA PRO A 19 -3.40 17.19 21.32
C PRO A 19 -2.60 16.55 22.45
N ALA A 20 -1.77 15.56 22.10
CA ALA A 20 -0.72 15.07 22.99
C ALA A 20 0.35 16.16 23.09
N GLY A 21 0.23 17.03 24.09
CA GLY A 21 1.29 17.92 24.53
C GLY A 21 2.37 17.11 25.24
N GLY A 22 3.54 17.01 24.60
CA GLY A 22 4.76 16.46 25.15
C GLY A 22 5.94 17.15 24.48
N ASP A 23 6.43 18.18 25.16
CA ASP A 23 7.56 19.05 24.86
C ASP A 23 8.80 18.28 24.36
N HIS A 24 9.23 18.53 23.11
CA HIS A 24 10.65 18.49 22.75
C HIS A 24 10.91 19.44 21.57
N ASP A 25 11.84 20.34 21.84
CA ASP A 25 12.31 21.53 21.14
C ASP A 25 12.92 21.28 19.73
N VAL A 26 12.69 22.26 18.84
CA VAL A 26 13.34 22.62 17.55
C VAL A 26 13.59 21.59 16.43
N THR A 27 12.92 21.77 15.27
CA THR A 27 13.48 21.76 13.88
C THR A 27 12.39 22.27 12.89
N PRO A 28 12.68 23.16 11.90
CA PRO A 28 11.65 23.90 11.16
C PRO A 28 10.97 23.10 10.03
N ASP A 29 9.70 23.47 9.83
CA ASP A 29 8.84 23.39 8.65
C ASP A 29 9.41 22.67 7.40
N LEU A 30 8.94 21.43 7.18
CA LEU A 30 8.95 20.77 5.88
C LEU A 30 7.50 20.54 5.44
N PRO A 31 7.09 20.98 4.24
CA PRO A 31 5.73 20.80 3.77
C PRO A 31 5.43 19.32 3.59
N ALA A 32 4.23 18.93 4.02
CA ALA A 32 3.63 17.59 4.02
C ALA A 32 4.11 16.70 2.85
N SER A 33 5.18 15.94 3.11
CA SER A 33 5.50 14.79 2.27
C SER A 33 4.53 13.68 2.65
N ARG A 34 3.85 13.13 1.63
CA ARG A 34 3.07 11.88 1.61
C ARG A 34 3.46 10.95 2.75
N PRO A 35 2.54 10.21 3.39
CA PRO A 35 2.88 9.35 4.52
C PRO A 35 4.08 8.50 4.12
N ALA A 36 5.25 8.90 4.60
CA ALA A 36 6.45 8.11 4.52
C ALA A 36 6.06 6.95 5.41
N ARG A 37 5.64 5.87 4.76
CA ARG A 37 5.21 4.62 5.37
C ARG A 37 6.32 4.30 6.35
N ALA A 38 6.08 4.65 7.62
CA ALA A 38 7.01 4.49 8.71
C ALA A 38 7.63 3.13 8.51
N ALA A 39 8.95 3.06 8.42
CA ALA A 39 9.73 1.87 8.11
C ALA A 39 9.17 0.72 8.96
N ARG A 40 8.18 0.02 8.40
CA ARG A 40 7.54 -1.09 9.07
C ARG A 40 8.67 -2.11 9.12
N PRO A 41 9.00 -2.68 10.29
CA PRO A 41 9.91 -3.82 10.33
C PRO A 41 9.43 -4.77 9.24
N ALA A 42 10.29 -5.05 8.26
CA ALA A 42 9.92 -5.64 6.97
C ALA A 42 8.85 -6.70 7.20
N ALA A 43 7.59 -6.34 6.94
CA ALA A 43 6.47 -7.20 7.28
C ALA A 43 6.73 -8.50 6.53
N THR A 44 6.95 -9.61 7.26
CA THR A 44 7.46 -10.85 6.69
C THR A 44 6.69 -11.15 5.42
N LEU A 45 7.35 -11.01 4.28
CA LEU A 45 6.69 -10.99 2.99
C LEU A 45 5.94 -12.30 2.80
N ARG A 46 4.61 -12.20 2.71
CA ARG A 46 3.73 -13.37 2.66
C ARG A 46 3.70 -13.90 1.25
N MET A 47 4.28 -15.07 1.03
CA MET A 47 4.31 -15.73 -0.28
C MET A 47 3.70 -17.12 -0.20
N THR A 48 3.02 -17.54 -1.26
CA THR A 48 2.71 -18.95 -1.46
C THR A 48 3.99 -19.75 -1.69
N ARG A 49 3.94 -21.06 -1.43
CA ARG A 49 5.07 -21.97 -1.70
C ARG A 49 5.51 -21.91 -3.17
N GLY A 50 4.56 -21.83 -4.09
CA GLY A 50 4.85 -21.73 -5.53
C GLY A 50 5.57 -20.43 -5.89
N ALA A 51 5.12 -19.29 -5.35
CA ALA A 51 5.79 -18.01 -5.54
C ALA A 51 7.22 -18.02 -4.97
N ARG A 52 7.40 -18.55 -3.76
CA ARG A 52 8.71 -18.64 -3.12
C ARG A 52 9.68 -19.51 -3.92
N ASN A 53 9.23 -20.66 -4.43
CA ASN A 53 10.05 -21.52 -5.29
C ASN A 53 10.42 -20.82 -6.60
N ALA A 54 9.49 -20.09 -7.21
CA ALA A 54 9.75 -19.32 -8.43
C ALA A 54 10.77 -18.21 -8.19
N ALA A 55 10.66 -17.47 -7.08
CA ALA A 55 11.62 -16.46 -6.68
C ALA A 55 13.03 -17.05 -6.54
N ALA A 56 13.15 -18.16 -5.82
CA ALA A 56 14.42 -18.87 -5.66
C ALA A 56 14.99 -19.36 -7.00
N GLY A 57 14.15 -19.88 -7.90
CA GLY A 57 14.58 -20.31 -9.23
C GLY A 57 14.99 -19.19 -10.19
N MET A 58 14.71 -17.92 -9.86
CA MET A 58 15.03 -16.74 -10.66
C MET A 58 16.03 -15.80 -9.96
N ASP A 59 16.65 -16.24 -8.87
CA ASP A 59 17.53 -15.43 -8.01
C ASP A 59 16.88 -14.09 -7.60
N VAL A 60 15.58 -14.11 -7.32
CA VAL A 60 14.82 -12.95 -6.84
C VAL A 60 14.76 -13.02 -5.32
N THR A 61 15.25 -11.97 -4.66
CA THR A 61 15.23 -11.90 -3.19
C THR A 61 13.89 -11.39 -2.67
N ASP A 62 13.56 -11.71 -1.41
CA ASP A 62 12.38 -11.12 -0.74
C ASP A 62 12.42 -9.58 -0.75
N ALA A 63 13.61 -8.98 -0.71
CA ALA A 63 13.80 -7.54 -0.79
C ALA A 63 13.43 -6.98 -2.18
N ASP A 64 13.70 -7.71 -3.26
CA ASP A 64 13.33 -7.30 -4.62
C ASP A 64 11.81 -7.35 -4.83
N VAL A 65 11.16 -8.39 -4.30
CA VAL A 65 9.70 -8.51 -4.32
C VAL A 65 9.06 -7.42 -3.47
N GLN A 66 9.58 -7.17 -2.26
CA GLN A 66 9.08 -6.09 -1.39
C GLN A 66 9.23 -4.73 -2.08
N ARG A 67 10.38 -4.48 -2.70
CA ARG A 67 10.65 -3.28 -3.49
C ARG A 67 9.69 -3.14 -4.68
N CYS A 68 9.32 -4.24 -5.34
CA CYS A 68 8.30 -4.25 -6.39
C CYS A 68 6.92 -3.85 -5.86
N LEU A 69 6.53 -4.31 -4.67
CA LEU A 69 5.25 -3.97 -4.05
C LEU A 69 5.20 -2.54 -3.50
N ASP A 70 6.31 -2.03 -2.96
CA ASP A 70 6.36 -0.70 -2.35
C ASP A 70 6.44 0.44 -3.38
N ALA A 71 7.10 0.19 -4.51
CA ALA A 71 7.24 1.16 -5.59
C ALA A 71 7.22 0.45 -6.97
N PRO A 72 6.03 0.03 -7.43
CA PRO A 72 5.84 -0.54 -8.76
C PRO A 72 5.92 0.55 -9.84
N ASP A 73 6.36 0.17 -11.03
CA ASP A 73 6.26 1.00 -12.23
C ASP A 73 4.83 1.01 -12.78
N ASP A 74 4.13 -0.12 -12.66
CA ASP A 74 2.75 -0.31 -13.12
C ASP A 74 1.98 -1.27 -12.20
N VAL A 75 0.69 -0.99 -12.00
CA VAL A 75 -0.24 -1.86 -11.27
C VAL A 75 -1.47 -2.08 -12.13
N THR A 76 -1.70 -3.33 -12.50
CA THR A 76 -2.84 -3.71 -13.35
C THR A 76 -3.66 -4.81 -12.64
N PRO A 77 -4.99 -4.69 -12.54
CA PRO A 77 -5.82 -5.77 -11.99
C PRO A 77 -5.73 -7.03 -12.87
N ASP A 78 -5.74 -8.20 -12.24
CA ASP A 78 -5.66 -9.46 -12.96
C ASP A 78 -6.96 -9.72 -13.76
N ALA A 79 -6.82 -9.90 -15.08
CA ALA A 79 -7.96 -10.09 -15.97
C ALA A 79 -8.81 -11.33 -15.67
N ARG A 80 -8.27 -12.33 -14.95
CA ARG A 80 -9.02 -13.53 -14.57
C ARG A 80 -9.68 -13.39 -13.21
N ASN A 81 -9.15 -12.53 -12.34
CA ASN A 81 -9.71 -12.27 -11.02
C ASN A 81 -9.40 -10.83 -10.57
N PRO A 82 -10.39 -9.92 -10.59
CA PRO A 82 -10.17 -8.50 -10.28
C PRO A 82 -9.84 -8.24 -8.81
N SER A 83 -9.93 -9.24 -7.92
CA SER A 83 -9.48 -9.14 -6.53
C SER A 83 -7.97 -9.38 -6.37
N ARG A 84 -7.23 -9.45 -7.47
CA ARG A 84 -5.78 -9.64 -7.51
C ARG A 84 -5.16 -8.56 -8.37
N ASP A 85 -3.99 -8.10 -7.97
CA ASP A 85 -3.26 -7.07 -8.68
C ASP A 85 -1.91 -7.61 -9.14
N ARG A 86 -1.51 -7.20 -10.34
CA ARG A 86 -0.19 -7.44 -10.90
C ARG A 86 0.63 -6.17 -10.73
N TYR A 87 1.65 -6.28 -9.90
CA TYR A 87 2.65 -5.26 -9.67
C TYR A 87 3.82 -5.54 -10.59
N ARG A 88 4.20 -4.56 -11.40
CA ARG A 88 5.35 -4.65 -12.28
C ARG A 88 6.43 -3.68 -11.83
N ARG A 89 7.67 -4.15 -11.80
CA ARG A 89 8.85 -3.32 -11.64
C ARG A 89 9.99 -3.86 -12.49
N SER A 90 10.48 -3.07 -13.43
CA SER A 90 11.47 -3.49 -14.43
C SER A 90 10.99 -4.73 -15.21
N ASP A 91 11.72 -5.83 -15.12
CA ASP A 91 11.41 -7.17 -15.64
C ASP A 91 10.61 -8.01 -14.63
N LEU A 92 10.51 -7.65 -13.36
CA LEU A 92 9.80 -8.42 -12.34
C LEU A 92 8.29 -8.13 -12.36
N VAL A 93 7.49 -9.20 -12.33
CA VAL A 93 6.03 -9.15 -12.20
C VAL A 93 5.62 -9.97 -10.98
N VAL A 94 4.86 -9.35 -10.08
CA VAL A 94 4.38 -9.96 -8.84
C VAL A 94 2.85 -9.92 -8.86
N LEU A 95 2.23 -11.10 -8.83
CA LEU A 95 0.78 -11.21 -8.65
C LEU A 95 0.49 -11.34 -7.15
N ALA A 96 -0.25 -10.40 -6.58
CA ALA A 96 -0.69 -10.45 -5.20
C ALA A 96 -2.21 -10.49 -5.08
N ALA A 97 -2.70 -11.13 -4.02
CA ALA A 97 -4.09 -11.04 -3.59
C ALA A 97 -4.35 -9.71 -2.87
N ALA A 98 -5.63 -9.35 -2.72
CA ALA A 98 -6.06 -8.15 -2.00
C ALA A 98 -5.60 -8.07 -0.53
N ASP A 99 -5.25 -9.20 0.09
CA ASP A 99 -4.70 -9.28 1.44
C ASP A 99 -3.17 -9.06 1.50
N GLY A 100 -2.53 -8.82 0.36
CA GLY A 100 -1.09 -8.65 0.24
C GLY A 100 -0.30 -9.96 0.14
N MET A 101 -0.97 -11.11 0.00
CA MET A 101 -0.29 -12.39 -0.23
C MET A 101 0.22 -12.49 -1.68
N VAL A 102 1.52 -12.74 -1.85
CA VAL A 102 2.14 -12.99 -3.15
C VAL A 102 1.78 -14.40 -3.62
N LEU A 103 1.08 -14.46 -4.74
CA LEU A 103 0.57 -15.68 -5.34
C LEU A 103 1.51 -16.24 -6.39
N ARG A 104 2.15 -15.37 -7.18
CA ARG A 104 3.03 -15.75 -8.28
C ARG A 104 4.07 -14.66 -8.54
N ILE A 105 5.25 -15.08 -8.96
CA ILE A 105 6.34 -14.19 -9.37
C ILE A 105 6.76 -14.64 -10.76
N GLU A 106 6.93 -13.70 -11.67
CA GLU A 106 7.39 -13.91 -13.04
C GLU A 106 8.46 -12.88 -13.38
N ARG A 107 9.41 -13.24 -14.24
CA ARG A 107 10.29 -12.28 -14.91
C ARG A 107 9.91 -12.16 -16.38
N ARG A 108 9.98 -10.95 -16.91
CA ARG A 108 9.69 -10.59 -18.29
C ARG A 108 11.02 -10.49 -19.04
N GLY A 109 11.43 -11.61 -19.65
CA GLY A 109 12.69 -11.79 -20.39
C GLY A 109 13.70 -12.59 -19.58
N ARG A 110 14.33 -13.67 -20.08
CA ARG A 110 14.46 -14.18 -21.46
C ARG A 110 13.40 -15.20 -21.88
#